data_AF-A0A2D5RWN9-F1
#
_entry.id   AF-A0A2D5RWN9-F1
#
_cell.length_a   1.000
_cell.length_b   1.000
_cell.length_c   1.000
_cell.angle_alpha   90.00
_cell.angle_beta   90.00
_cell.angle_gamma   90.00
#
_symmetry.space_group_name_H-M   'P 1'
#
loop_
_entity.id
_entity.type
_entity.pdbx_description
1 polymer ?
#
loop_
_entity_poly.entity_id
_entity_poly.type
_entity_poly.pdbx_seq_one_letter_code
_entity_poly.pdbx_strand_id
1 'polypeptide(L)' 'MRITEEQYKLLVDFFNHCFNVFHNSNADNFSWWAEKLDQNKISWKIQNSVSAIATNKDSKNLYLRSHLSNKGVIFV' A
#
# COMPACT_ATOMS: atom_id res chain seq x y z
N MET A 1 -11.48 -9.78 1.77
CA MET A 1 -11.31 -8.64 2.70
C MET A 1 -11.81 -7.38 2.01
N ARG A 2 -12.54 -6.49 2.69
CA ARG A 2 -13.16 -5.31 2.05
C ARG A 2 -12.36 -4.04 2.35
N ILE A 3 -12.18 -3.18 1.35
CA ILE A 3 -11.60 -1.85 1.51
C ILE A 3 -12.47 -0.79 0.84
N THR A 4 -12.64 0.34 1.51
CA THR A 4 -13.34 1.51 0.98
C THR A 4 -12.46 2.30 0.02
N GLU A 5 -13.05 3.22 -0.73
CA GLU A 5 -12.32 4.15 -1.60
C GLU A 5 -11.31 5.01 -0.81
N GLU A 6 -11.65 5.44 0.41
CA GLU A 6 -10.74 6.20 1.29
C GLU A 6 -9.53 5.35 1.73
N GLN A 7 -9.78 4.11 2.13
CA GLN A 7 -8.71 3.17 2.47
C GLN A 7 -7.84 2.87 1.26
N TYR A 8 -8.42 2.76 0.06
CA TYR A 8 -7.66 2.57 -1.16
C TYR A 8 -6.75 3.76 -1.47
N LYS A 9 -7.25 5.00 -1.34
CA LYS A 9 -6.41 6.20 -1.50
C LYS A 9 -5.24 6.22 -0.52
N LEU A 10 -5.48 5.88 0.75
CA LEU A 10 -4.41 5.71 1.75
C LEU A 10 -3.37 4.66 1.34
N LEU A 11 -3.81 3.53 0.77
CA LEU A 11 -2.91 2.48 0.28
C LEU A 11 -2.09 2.93 -0.92
N VAL A 12 -2.63 3.79 -1.79
CA VAL A 12 -1.88 4.39 -2.90
C VAL A 12 -0.80 5.32 -2.38
N ASP A 13 -1.10 6.17 -1.40
CA ASP A 13 -0.10 7.05 -0.80
C ASP A 13 0.99 6.24 -0.07
N PHE A 14 0.59 5.19 0.65
CA PHE A 14 1.52 4.28 1.31
C PHE A 14 2.41 3.54 0.29
N PHE A 15 1.84 3.09 -0.83
CA PHE A 15 2.61 2.50 -1.93
C PHE A 15 3.67 3.46 -2.46
N ASN A 16 3.29 4.73 -2.71
CA ASN A 16 4.22 5.75 -3.18
C ASN A 16 5.33 6.02 -2.17
N HIS A 17 5.01 6.06 -0.88
CA HIS A 17 6.01 6.17 0.18
C HIS A 17 7.00 5.00 0.13
N CYS A 18 6.50 3.76 0.15
CA CYS A 18 7.34 2.56 0.08
C CYS A 18 8.24 2.58 -1.16
N PHE A 19 7.68 2.90 -2.32
CA PHE A 19 8.44 2.95 -3.58
C PHE A 19 9.56 3.99 -3.51
N ASN A 20 9.28 5.17 -2.97
CA ASN A 20 10.29 6.22 -2.82
C ASN A 20 11.39 5.86 -1.82
N VAL A 21 11.05 5.20 -0.71
CA VAL A 21 12.03 4.71 0.25
C VAL A 21 12.94 3.65 -0.40
N PHE A 22 12.36 2.68 -1.12
CA PHE A 22 13.12 1.59 -1.73
C PHE A 22 13.97 1.99 -2.94
N HIS A 23 13.50 2.93 -3.76
CA HIS A 23 14.11 3.22 -5.06
C HIS A 23 14.71 4.62 -5.19
N ASN A 24 14.29 5.58 -4.35
CA ASN A 24 14.66 6.99 -4.46
C ASN A 24 15.42 7.50 -3.23
N SER A 25 15.81 6.62 -2.30
CA SER A 25 16.55 6.96 -1.06
C SER A 25 15.87 8.02 -0.19
N ASN A 26 14.53 8.10 -0.22
CA ASN A 26 13.78 9.00 0.65
C ASN A 26 13.80 8.49 2.10
N ALA A 27 13.70 9.42 3.05
CA ALA A 27 13.56 9.08 4.47
C ALA A 27 12.33 8.17 4.70
N ASP A 28 12.55 7.11 5.48
CA ASP A 28 11.45 6.25 5.89
C ASP A 28 10.64 6.88 7.03
N ASN A 29 9.33 6.63 7.01
CA ASN A 29 8.39 7.03 8.05
C ASN A 29 7.43 5.87 8.33
N PHE A 30 7.94 4.63 8.34
CA PHE A 30 7.11 3.43 8.42
C PHE A 30 6.29 3.35 9.70
N SER A 31 6.82 3.84 10.83
CA SER A 31 6.08 3.88 12.11
C SER A 31 4.82 4.74 12.02
N TRP A 32 4.92 5.93 11.42
CA TRP A 32 3.76 6.81 11.21
C TRP A 32 2.75 6.18 10.25
N TRP A 33 3.23 5.53 9.19
CA TRP A 33 2.35 4.84 8.23
C TRP A 33 1.62 3.66 8.87
N ALA A 34 2.30 2.84 9.66
CA ALA A 34 1.69 1.72 10.38
C ALA A 34 0.55 2.22 11.29
N GLU A 35 0.81 3.25 12.10
CA GLU A 35 -0.20 3.84 12.98
C GLU A 35 -1.39 4.40 12.17
N LYS A 36 -1.12 5.15 11.10
CA LYS A 36 -2.17 5.73 10.26
C LYS A 36 -3.03 4.67 9.55
N LEU A 37 -2.41 3.59 9.05
CA LEU A 37 -3.14 2.50 8.39
C LEU A 37 -3.96 1.69 9.40
N ASP A 38 -3.44 1.49 10.61
CA ASP A 38 -4.14 0.80 11.70
C ASP A 38 -5.34 1.61 12.22
N GLN A 39 -5.20 2.93 12.39
CA GLN A 39 -6.31 3.84 12.71
C GLN A 39 -7.44 3.77 11.66
N ASN A 40 -7.07 3.55 10.39
CA ASN A 40 -8.02 3.36 9.29
C ASN A 40 -8.51 1.90 9.15
N LYS A 41 -8.21 1.02 10.11
CA LYS A 41 -8.65 -0.39 10.14
C LYS A 41 -8.21 -1.21 8.93
N ILE A 42 -7.09 -0.85 8.31
CA ILE A 42 -6.51 -1.61 7.19
C ILE A 42 -5.70 -2.76 7.78
N SER A 43 -6.07 -4.02 7.54
CA SER A 43 -5.30 -5.13 8.12
C SER A 43 -3.87 -5.19 7.61
N TRP A 44 -2.98 -5.58 8.51
CA TRP A 44 -1.56 -5.83 8.28
C TRP A 44 -1.26 -6.67 7.02
N LYS A 45 -2.15 -7.61 6.65
CA LYS A 45 -1.97 -8.44 5.43
C LYS A 45 -2.00 -7.61 4.15
N ILE A 46 -2.84 -6.57 4.10
CA ILE A 46 -2.92 -5.64 2.96
C ILE A 46 -1.70 -4.72 3.00
N GLN A 47 -1.36 -4.17 4.17
CA GLN A 47 -0.19 -3.30 4.32
C GLN A 47 1.09 -4.00 3.80
N ASN A 48 1.34 -5.24 4.25
CA ASN A 48 2.47 -6.05 3.78
C ASN A 48 2.40 -6.39 2.30
N SER A 49 1.20 -6.60 1.76
CA SER A 49 1.04 -6.82 0.33
C SER A 49 1.43 -5.59 -0.48
N VAL A 50 1.07 -4.39 -0.02
CA VAL A 50 1.42 -3.14 -0.71
C VAL A 50 2.92 -2.87 -0.63
N SER A 51 3.54 -3.02 0.55
CA SER A 51 4.99 -2.84 0.70
C SER A 51 5.77 -3.83 -0.17
N ALA A 52 5.35 -5.09 -0.23
CA ALA A 52 5.97 -6.12 -1.09
C ALA A 52 5.79 -5.85 -2.59
N ILE A 53 4.74 -5.14 -3.01
CA ILE A 53 4.60 -4.72 -4.42
C ILE A 53 5.59 -3.59 -4.72
N ALA A 54 5.71 -2.62 -3.80
CA ALA A 54 6.58 -1.45 -3.96
C ALA A 54 8.09 -1.78 -4.02
N THR A 55 8.53 -2.93 -3.48
CA THR A 55 9.94 -3.38 -3.62
C THR A 55 10.30 -3.70 -5.07
N ASN A 56 9.32 -4.07 -5.91
CA ASN A 56 9.55 -4.27 -7.33
C ASN A 56 9.57 -2.92 -8.07
N LYS A 57 10.69 -2.58 -8.72
CA LYS A 57 10.87 -1.30 -9.43
C LYS A 57 9.91 -1.15 -10.62
N ASP A 58 9.50 -2.25 -11.25
CA ASP A 58 8.54 -2.24 -12.37
C ASP A 58 7.10 -2.02 -11.90
N SER A 59 6.85 -2.05 -10.59
CA SER A 59 5.51 -1.89 -10.02
C SER A 59 4.92 -0.49 -10.19
N LYS A 60 5.73 0.51 -10.52
CA LYS A 60 5.24 1.88 -10.79
C LYS A 60 4.28 1.94 -11.98
N ASN A 61 4.37 0.96 -12.89
CA ASN A 61 3.48 0.82 -14.04
C ASN A 61 2.27 -0.08 -13.76
N LEU A 62 2.20 -0.68 -12.58
CA LEU A 62 1.15 -1.62 -12.21
C LEU A 62 0.01 -0.89 -11.50
N TYR A 63 -1.22 -1.17 -11.94
CA TYR A 63 -2.41 -0.70 -11.23
C TYR A 63 -2.52 -1.41 -9.88
N LEU A 64 -2.23 -0.68 -8.78
CA LEU A 64 -2.30 -1.20 -7.41
C LEU A 64 -3.65 -1.89 -7.12
N ARG A 65 -4.74 -1.30 -7.63
CA ARG A 65 -6.10 -1.88 -7.56
C ARG A 65 -6.16 -3.30 -8.12
N SER A 66 -5.59 -3.53 -9.31
CA SER A 66 -5.59 -4.83 -9.98
C SER A 66 -4.81 -5.87 -9.19
N HIS A 67 -3.67 -5.49 -8.60
CA HIS A 67 -2.91 -6.39 -7.75
C HIS A 67 -3.66 -6.80 -6.49
N LEU A 68 -4.31 -5.85 -5.83
CA LEU A 68 -5.10 -6.12 -4.64
C LEU A 68 -6.33 -6.99 -4.97
N SER A 69 -7.02 -6.72 -6.10
CA SER A 69 -8.10 -7.58 -6.60
C SER A 69 -7.64 -9.02 -6.82
N ASN A 70 -6.49 -9.21 -7.47
CA ASN A 70 -5.92 -10.55 -7.71
C ASN A 70 -5.55 -11.28 -6.41
N LYS A 71 -5.30 -10.55 -5.33
CA LYS A 71 -5.08 -11.10 -3.98
C LYS A 71 -6.38 -11.30 -3.17
N GLY A 72 -7.55 -11.15 -3.79
CA GLY A 72 -8.85 -11.37 -3.15
C GLY A 72 -9.34 -10.21 -2.29
N VAL A 73 -8.83 -9.00 -2.54
CA VAL A 73 -9.32 -7.77 -1.92
C VAL A 73 -10.53 -7.25 -2.71
N ILE A 74 -11.61 -6.95 -2.00
CA ILE A 74 -12.87 -6.49 -2.55
C ILE A 74 -13.01 -4.99 -2.25
N PHE A 75 -13.30 -4.20 -3.26
CA PHE A 75 -13.51 -2.75 -3.14
C PHE A 75 -15.00 -2.50 -2.92
N VAL A 76 -15.35 -1.73 -1.89
CA VAL A 76 -16.74 -1.43 -1.49
C VAL A 76 -17.00 0.05 -1.37
#